data_AF-A0A8H5LKM8-F1
#
_entry.id   AF-A0A8H5LKM8-F1
#
_cell.length_a   1.000
_cell.length_b   1.000
_cell.length_c   1.000
_cell.angle_alpha   90.00
_cell.angle_beta   90.00
_cell.angle_gamma   90.00
#
_symmetry.space_group_name_H-M   'P 1'
#
loop_
_entity.id
_entity.type
_entity.pdbx_description
1 polymer ?
#
loop_
_entity_poly.entity_id
_entity_poly.type
_entity_poly.pdbx_seq_one_letter_code
_entity_poly.pdbx_strand_id
1 'polypeptide(L)'
;MQFKASLVAFYLVSATVATFVPSYGLPGTSESLSTITTTVTKGSGGTSTTVKGNGPESSGYYGGHTSSDVPTGGATIIVTVTAEPGTTGTVTTTKTAEPGTTGTVTTTTTSEPAPPTQPPPPPPPPPPPPPPPPNPCDQAQAQAVPFLRAFNAALVDHFYTSGAQDMANAVALGYTPEPSPGRIFANQVPNSVPFFRAFSDQWHDHFYTSSQADLNVAIGQLGYHQENTAGFLYPSPQCGAIPLFRLVNDQAHDLFYTTSAAERDGAGPAGYHFEGIAGYLLPPA
;
A
#
# COMPACT_ATOMS: atom_id res chain seq x y z
N MET A 1 -28.00 -25.56 25.39
CA MET A 1 -29.07 -24.97 26.22
C MET A 1 -28.43 -24.07 27.27
N GLN A 2 -28.40 -22.77 27.01
CA GLN A 2 -28.19 -21.71 28.00
C GLN A 2 -29.04 -20.54 27.51
N PHE A 3 -30.23 -20.35 28.08
CA PHE A 3 -31.06 -19.20 27.79
C PHE A 3 -30.59 -18.05 28.69
N LYS A 4 -29.97 -17.04 28.09
CA LYS A 4 -29.72 -15.75 28.73
C LYS A 4 -31.07 -15.05 28.93
N ALA A 5 -31.49 -14.87 30.17
CA ALA A 5 -32.63 -14.03 30.51
C ALA A 5 -32.21 -12.56 30.32
N SER A 6 -32.73 -11.91 29.28
CA SER A 6 -32.59 -10.46 29.11
C SER A 6 -33.73 -9.79 29.85
N LEU A 7 -33.38 -9.04 30.89
CA LEU A 7 -34.30 -8.29 31.73
C LEU A 7 -34.91 -7.15 30.89
N VAL A 8 -36.19 -7.29 30.50
CA VAL A 8 -36.94 -6.23 29.83
C VAL A 8 -37.39 -5.23 30.91
N ALA A 9 -36.77 -4.06 30.95
CA ALA A 9 -37.21 -2.97 31.80
C ALA A 9 -38.47 -2.34 31.19
N PHE A 10 -39.63 -2.53 31.83
CA PHE A 10 -40.88 -1.90 31.46
C PHE A 10 -40.95 -0.49 32.06
N TYR A 11 -40.96 0.56 31.24
CA TYR A 11 -41.34 1.90 31.67
C TYR A 11 -42.85 2.09 31.44
N LEU A 12 -43.62 2.11 32.52
CA LEU A 12 -45.03 2.54 32.51
C LEU A 12 -45.06 4.07 32.43
N VAL A 13 -45.58 4.63 31.34
CA VAL A 13 -46.03 6.02 31.30
C VAL A 13 -47.53 6.01 31.56
N SER A 14 -47.95 6.41 32.77
CA SER A 14 -49.39 6.55 33.08
C SER A 14 -49.94 7.80 32.41
N ALA A 15 -51.13 7.70 31.81
CA ALA A 15 -51.89 8.84 31.29
C ALA A 15 -53.16 9.04 32.12
N THR A 16 -53.48 10.30 32.42
CA THR A 16 -54.58 10.74 33.28
C THR A 16 -55.95 10.46 32.65
N VAL A 17 -56.90 10.04 33.49
CA VAL A 17 -58.30 9.72 33.14
C VAL A 17 -59.08 11.01 32.84
N ALA A 18 -59.74 11.08 31.69
CA ALA A 18 -60.81 12.05 31.45
C ALA A 18 -62.16 11.39 31.80
N THR A 19 -62.88 11.93 32.78
CA THR A 19 -64.25 11.52 33.10
C THR A 19 -65.24 12.33 32.26
N PHE A 20 -66.29 11.68 31.76
CA PHE A 20 -67.35 12.31 30.99
C PHE A 20 -68.69 12.13 31.70
N VAL A 21 -69.55 13.16 31.71
CA VAL A 21 -70.91 13.13 32.25
C VAL A 21 -71.85 13.75 31.22
N PRO A 22 -72.80 13.00 30.63
CA PRO A 22 -73.75 13.56 29.67
C PRO A 22 -74.88 14.37 30.34
N SER A 23 -75.29 15.48 29.74
CA SER A 23 -76.53 16.21 30.07
C SER A 23 -77.68 15.77 29.15
N TYR A 24 -78.91 15.71 29.67
CA TYR A 24 -80.08 15.16 28.99
C TYR A 24 -80.75 16.21 28.08
N GLY A 25 -80.95 15.89 26.79
CA GLY A 25 -81.64 16.73 25.79
C GLY A 25 -82.51 15.89 24.83
N LEU A 26 -83.57 16.50 24.30
CA LEU A 26 -84.82 15.92 23.75
C LEU A 26 -84.68 15.03 22.47
N PRO A 27 -85.65 14.13 22.19
CA PRO A 27 -85.58 13.20 21.06
C PRO A 27 -86.08 13.82 19.75
N GLY A 28 -85.32 13.64 18.67
CA GLY A 28 -85.84 13.76 17.30
C GLY A 28 -85.20 14.83 16.42
N THR A 29 -83.90 14.72 16.13
CA THR A 29 -83.28 15.16 14.87
C THR A 29 -82.04 14.29 14.60
N SER A 30 -81.85 13.86 13.35
CA SER A 30 -80.61 13.24 12.87
C SER A 30 -79.60 14.32 12.45
N GLU A 31 -78.32 13.92 12.32
CA GLU A 31 -77.11 14.71 11.95
C GLU A 31 -76.30 15.18 13.17
N SER A 32 -74.96 15.11 13.25
CA SER A 32 -73.86 14.86 12.30
C SER A 32 -72.65 14.30 13.10
N LEU A 33 -71.78 13.51 12.46
CA LEU A 33 -70.53 13.01 13.08
C LEU A 33 -69.54 14.17 13.27
N SER A 34 -69.33 14.62 14.50
CA SER A 34 -68.25 15.55 14.82
C SER A 34 -66.94 14.79 15.04
N THR A 35 -65.96 15.01 14.18
CA THR A 35 -64.59 14.49 14.35
C THR A 35 -63.92 15.20 15.53
N ILE A 36 -63.66 14.48 16.62
CA ILE A 36 -62.84 14.99 17.72
C ILE A 36 -61.37 14.68 17.40
N THR A 37 -60.58 15.70 17.14
CA THR A 37 -59.12 15.57 16.96
C THR A 37 -58.44 15.95 18.28
N THR A 38 -57.74 15.01 18.92
CA THR A 38 -56.92 15.28 20.10
C THR A 38 -55.44 15.19 19.74
N THR A 39 -54.71 16.29 19.92
CA THR A 39 -53.25 16.33 19.73
C THR A 39 -52.59 16.42 21.10
N VAL A 40 -51.71 15.45 21.44
CA VAL A 40 -50.91 15.47 22.68
C VAL A 40 -49.46 15.76 22.32
N THR A 41 -48.92 16.86 22.84
CA THR A 41 -47.50 17.23 22.69
C THR A 41 -46.84 17.27 24.07
N LYS A 42 -45.71 16.60 24.23
CA LYS A 42 -44.99 16.51 25.50
C LYS A 42 -44.23 17.81 25.78
N GLY A 43 -44.54 18.44 26.91
CA GLY A 43 -43.72 19.45 27.57
C GLY A 43 -43.88 19.27 29.08
N SER A 44 -42.79 19.39 29.84
CA SER A 44 -42.74 19.19 31.29
C SER A 44 -43.82 20.00 32.04
N GLY A 45 -44.80 19.31 32.62
CA GLY A 45 -45.80 19.87 33.52
C GLY A 45 -47.07 20.40 32.84
N GLY A 46 -48.11 19.57 32.74
CA GLY A 46 -49.48 19.98 32.42
C GLY A 46 -50.10 19.24 31.23
N THR A 47 -51.07 18.37 31.49
CA THR A 47 -51.94 17.78 30.45
C THR A 47 -53.04 18.79 30.13
N SER A 48 -53.08 19.33 28.91
CA SER A 48 -54.21 20.15 28.44
C SER A 48 -55.03 19.35 27.43
N THR A 49 -56.31 19.14 27.73
CA THR A 49 -57.29 18.52 26.83
C THR A 49 -58.16 19.64 26.24
N THR A 50 -58.03 19.92 24.94
CA THR A 50 -58.95 20.87 24.28
C THR A 50 -59.97 20.08 23.47
N VAL A 51 -61.24 20.17 23.85
CA VAL A 51 -62.37 19.69 23.04
C VAL A 51 -62.92 20.90 22.28
N LYS A 52 -62.72 20.98 20.96
CA LYS A 52 -63.40 21.98 20.13
C LYS A 52 -64.64 21.33 19.51
N GLY A 53 -65.82 21.79 19.92
CA GLY A 53 -67.05 21.57 19.16
C GLY A 53 -67.19 22.68 18.12
N ASN A 54 -67.62 22.34 16.90
CA ASN A 54 -67.96 23.35 15.90
C ASN A 54 -69.40 23.83 16.15
N GLY A 55 -69.54 24.98 16.82
CA GLY A 55 -70.77 25.76 16.97
C GLY A 55 -70.44 27.27 16.91
N PRO A 56 -71.40 28.15 16.59
CA PRO A 56 -71.13 29.56 16.30
C PRO A 56 -70.54 30.28 17.53
N GLU A 57 -69.46 31.03 17.30
CA GLU A 57 -68.64 31.65 18.35
C GLU A 57 -69.36 32.78 19.10
N SER A 58 -69.20 32.83 20.43
CA SER A 58 -69.29 34.09 21.17
C SER A 58 -68.19 34.19 22.25
N SER A 59 -67.22 35.06 21.98
CA SER A 59 -66.37 35.86 22.89
C SER A 59 -66.13 35.41 24.34
N GLY A 60 -64.84 35.26 24.69
CA GLY A 60 -64.29 35.77 25.95
C GLY A 60 -63.73 34.75 26.96
N TYR A 61 -62.44 34.92 27.28
CA TYR A 61 -61.76 34.50 28.53
C TYR A 61 -61.51 32.98 28.77
N TYR A 62 -60.25 32.53 28.57
CA TYR A 62 -59.80 31.15 28.81
C TYR A 62 -59.38 30.91 30.27
N GLY A 63 -60.36 30.72 31.16
CA GLY A 63 -60.23 29.88 32.35
C GLY A 63 -60.70 28.45 32.00
N GLY A 64 -60.20 27.43 32.70
CA GLY A 64 -60.39 26.01 32.38
C GLY A 64 -61.79 25.65 31.85
N HIS A 65 -61.86 25.28 30.57
CA HIS A 65 -63.11 24.84 29.96
C HIS A 65 -63.30 23.35 30.23
N THR A 66 -64.12 23.04 31.24
CA THR A 66 -64.93 21.82 31.20
C THR A 66 -65.98 22.03 30.12
N SER A 67 -65.75 21.51 28.91
CA SER A 67 -66.74 21.55 27.82
C SER A 67 -68.03 20.89 28.28
N SER A 68 -69.07 21.69 28.53
CA SER A 68 -70.35 21.28 29.11
C SER A 68 -71.41 20.85 28.09
N ASP A 69 -71.13 20.84 26.80
CA ASP A 69 -72.14 20.48 25.79
C ASP A 69 -71.59 19.46 24.79
N VAL A 70 -71.96 18.20 24.96
CA VAL A 70 -71.73 17.13 23.97
C VAL A 70 -73.10 16.62 23.50
N PRO A 71 -73.36 16.51 22.19
CA PRO A 71 -74.67 16.11 21.67
C PRO A 71 -75.05 14.69 22.10
N THR A 72 -76.34 14.46 22.31
CA THR A 72 -76.91 13.16 22.68
C THR A 72 -76.91 12.25 21.45
N GLY A 73 -75.96 11.31 21.40
CA GLY A 73 -75.78 10.34 20.32
C GLY A 73 -74.42 9.65 20.48
N GLY A 74 -74.29 8.39 20.08
CA GLY A 74 -73.04 7.63 20.26
C GLY A 74 -71.84 8.36 19.65
N ALA A 75 -70.89 8.79 20.49
CA ALA A 75 -69.69 9.48 20.06
C ALA A 75 -68.57 8.47 19.75
N THR A 76 -67.96 8.58 18.56
CA THR A 76 -66.74 7.84 18.24
C THR A 76 -65.53 8.72 18.59
N ILE A 77 -64.72 8.29 19.55
CA ILE A 77 -63.48 9.00 19.93
C ILE A 77 -62.32 8.35 19.16
N ILE A 78 -61.67 9.09 18.27
CA ILE A 78 -60.47 8.63 17.55
C ILE A 78 -59.25 9.32 18.17
N VAL A 79 -58.42 8.57 18.88
CA VAL A 79 -57.16 9.07 19.45
C VAL A 79 -56.03 8.71 18.48
N THR A 80 -55.41 9.71 17.85
CA THR A 80 -54.21 9.49 17.03
C THR A 80 -52.98 9.80 17.88
N VAL A 81 -52.14 8.80 18.12
CA VAL A 81 -50.87 8.96 18.84
C VAL A 81 -49.74 8.93 17.83
N THR A 82 -49.02 10.04 17.67
CA THR A 82 -47.82 10.11 16.82
C THR A 82 -46.59 9.87 17.70
N ALA A 83 -45.85 8.79 17.48
CA ALA A 83 -44.55 8.54 18.11
C ALA A 83 -43.41 9.28 17.38
N GLU A 84 -42.25 9.39 18.03
CA GLU A 84 -41.06 10.11 17.52
C GLU A 84 -40.57 9.65 16.12
N PRO A 85 -39.72 10.45 15.44
CA PRO A 85 -39.38 10.23 14.04
C PRO A 85 -38.74 8.86 13.80
N GLY A 86 -39.39 8.00 13.00
CA GLY A 86 -38.84 6.71 12.56
C GLY A 86 -39.74 5.49 12.82
N THR A 87 -40.81 5.62 13.62
CA THR A 87 -41.73 4.51 13.89
C THR A 87 -43.17 4.94 13.59
N THR A 88 -43.67 4.63 12.40
CA THR A 88 -45.06 4.91 12.04
C THR A 88 -45.95 3.76 12.45
N GLY A 89 -46.87 4.01 13.39
CA GLY A 89 -47.94 3.07 13.75
C GLY A 89 -49.21 3.85 14.07
N THR A 90 -50.32 3.49 13.44
CA THR A 90 -51.64 4.06 13.75
C THR A 90 -52.35 3.08 14.68
N VAL A 91 -52.66 3.51 15.92
CA VAL A 91 -53.53 2.74 16.82
C VAL A 91 -54.91 3.37 16.78
N THR A 92 -55.88 2.67 16.18
CA THR A 92 -57.28 3.08 16.18
C THR A 92 -58.01 2.30 17.26
N THR A 93 -58.47 2.99 18.31
CA THR A 93 -59.33 2.38 19.34
C THR A 93 -60.75 2.89 19.15
N THR A 94 -61.67 2.02 18.75
CA THR A 94 -63.10 2.33 18.66
C THR A 94 -63.78 1.83 19.93
N LYS A 95 -64.41 2.72 20.70
CA LYS A 95 -65.23 2.33 21.85
C LYS A 95 -66.62 2.95 21.72
N THR A 96 -67.64 2.12 21.65
CA THR A 96 -69.04 2.53 21.67
C THR A 96 -69.50 2.54 23.12
N ALA A 97 -69.94 3.69 23.63
CA ALA A 97 -70.52 3.80 24.97
C ALA A 97 -72.05 3.90 24.87
N GLU A 98 -72.76 3.19 25.75
CA GLU A 98 -74.21 3.38 25.89
C GLU A 98 -74.51 4.68 26.65
N PRO A 99 -75.65 5.33 26.38
CA PRO A 99 -76.05 6.55 27.09
C PRO A 99 -76.01 6.36 28.61
N GLY A 100 -75.24 7.18 29.31
CA GLY A 100 -75.15 7.17 30.78
C GLY A 100 -74.01 6.33 31.38
N THR A 101 -73.10 5.78 30.58
CA THR A 101 -71.92 5.04 31.10
C THR A 101 -70.62 5.85 31.06
N THR A 102 -69.85 5.80 32.15
CA THR A 102 -68.47 6.33 32.22
C THR A 102 -67.48 5.21 31.91
N GLY A 103 -66.54 5.43 30.99
CA GLY A 103 -65.52 4.44 30.66
C GLY A 103 -64.15 5.05 30.42
N THR A 104 -63.11 4.44 30.98
CA THR A 104 -61.72 4.83 30.73
C THR A 104 -61.21 4.18 29.44
N VAL A 105 -60.37 4.89 28.68
CA VAL A 105 -59.57 4.33 27.57
C VAL A 105 -58.11 4.41 27.98
N THR A 106 -57.46 3.26 28.12
CA THR A 106 -56.03 3.17 28.43
C THR A 106 -55.31 2.69 27.17
N THR A 107 -54.46 3.54 26.60
CA THR A 107 -53.62 3.19 25.46
C THR A 107 -52.22 2.88 25.97
N THR A 108 -51.77 1.63 25.83
CA THR A 108 -50.41 1.21 26.17
C THR A 108 -49.61 1.06 24.88
N THR A 109 -48.64 1.95 24.67
CA THR A 109 -47.69 1.86 23.55
C THR A 109 -46.43 1.15 24.04
N THR A 110 -46.05 0.04 23.39
CA THR A 110 -44.79 -0.66 23.65
C THR A 110 -43.86 -0.44 22.47
N SER A 111 -42.72 0.23 22.68
CA SER A 111 -41.67 0.33 21.67
C SER A 111 -40.72 -0.86 21.77
N GLU A 112 -40.43 -1.52 20.65
CA GLU A 112 -39.38 -2.54 20.57
C GLU A 112 -38.00 -1.85 20.67
N PRO A 113 -37.05 -2.37 21.47
CA PRO A 113 -35.70 -1.82 21.54
C PRO A 113 -34.97 -1.98 20.20
N ALA A 114 -34.16 -0.99 19.83
CA ALA A 114 -33.39 -1.01 18.58
C ALA A 114 -32.50 -2.28 18.50
N PRO A 115 -32.33 -2.89 17.31
CA PRO A 115 -31.43 -4.01 17.13
C PRO A 115 -30.01 -3.67 17.61
N PRO A 116 -29.27 -4.60 18.22
CA PRO A 116 -27.90 -4.35 18.64
C PRO A 116 -27.03 -3.97 17.43
N THR A 117 -26.26 -2.88 17.55
CA THR A 117 -25.35 -2.41 16.50
C THR A 117 -24.29 -3.48 16.22
N GLN A 118 -24.13 -3.87 14.95
CA GLN A 118 -23.04 -4.76 14.54
C GLN A 118 -21.69 -4.11 14.90
N PRO A 119 -20.71 -4.86 15.46
CA PRO A 119 -19.38 -4.32 15.69
C PRO A 119 -18.73 -3.85 14.38
N PRO A 120 -17.91 -2.79 14.42
CA PRO A 120 -17.25 -2.28 13.23
C PRO A 120 -16.38 -3.38 12.58
N PRO A 121 -16.26 -3.39 11.24
CA PRO A 121 -15.38 -4.32 10.56
C PRO A 121 -13.93 -4.13 11.04
N PRO A 122 -13.13 -5.21 11.09
CA PRO A 122 -11.72 -5.11 11.44
C PRO A 122 -11.00 -4.18 10.44
N PRO A 123 -9.97 -3.45 10.89
CA PRO A 123 -9.17 -2.61 10.00
C PRO A 123 -8.54 -3.47 8.88
N PRO A 124 -8.33 -2.89 7.69
CA PRO A 124 -7.67 -3.60 6.61
C PRO A 124 -6.25 -4.02 7.04
N PRO A 125 -5.74 -5.15 6.53
CA PRO A 125 -4.37 -5.56 6.81
C PRO A 125 -3.39 -4.48 6.34
N PRO A 126 -2.24 -4.33 7.02
CA PRO A 126 -1.21 -3.38 6.59
C PRO A 126 -0.75 -3.69 5.16
N PRO A 127 -0.33 -2.68 4.39
CA PRO A 127 0.21 -2.89 3.06
C PRO A 127 1.43 -3.81 3.12
N PRO A 128 1.68 -4.60 2.07
CA PRO A 128 2.87 -5.44 2.00
C PRO A 128 4.14 -4.58 2.12
N PRO A 129 5.21 -5.12 2.72
CA PRO A 129 6.48 -4.42 2.79
C PRO A 129 7.00 -4.10 1.38
N PRO A 130 7.79 -3.01 1.22
CA PRO A 130 8.41 -2.68 -0.06
C PRO A 130 9.32 -3.82 -0.53
N PRO A 131 9.51 -3.98 -1.85
CA PRO A 131 10.44 -4.98 -2.37
C PRO A 131 11.86 -4.73 -1.82
N PRO A 132 12.64 -5.80 -1.61
CA PRO A 132 14.03 -5.66 -1.19
C PRO A 132 14.83 -4.85 -2.22
N PRO A 133 15.85 -4.08 -1.79
CA PRO A 133 16.72 -3.37 -2.72
C PRO A 133 17.43 -4.35 -3.66
N PRO A 134 17.78 -3.92 -4.90
CA PRO A 134 18.53 -4.77 -5.83
C PRO A 134 19.84 -5.27 -5.23
N ASN A 135 20.23 -6.49 -5.58
CA ASN A 135 21.50 -7.07 -5.17
C ASN A 135 22.68 -6.20 -5.68
N PRO A 136 23.60 -5.75 -4.81
CA PRO A 136 24.77 -4.97 -5.23
C PRO A 136 25.61 -5.64 -6.34
N CYS A 137 25.68 -6.97 -6.36
CA CYS A 137 26.38 -7.69 -7.42
C CYS A 137 25.70 -7.51 -8.79
N ASP A 138 24.37 -7.61 -8.85
CA ASP A 138 23.62 -7.45 -10.10
C ASP A 138 23.78 -6.03 -10.66
N GLN A 139 23.77 -5.04 -9.76
CA GLN A 139 23.99 -3.63 -10.12
C GLN A 139 25.40 -3.38 -10.66
N ALA A 140 26.43 -3.97 -10.06
CA ALA A 140 27.81 -3.85 -10.55
C ALA A 140 27.97 -4.57 -11.89
N GLN A 141 27.45 -5.79 -12.02
CA GLN A 141 27.55 -6.59 -13.24
C GLN A 141 26.95 -5.89 -14.48
N ALA A 142 25.88 -5.11 -14.29
CA ALA A 142 25.27 -4.32 -15.37
C ALA A 142 26.19 -3.22 -15.96
N GLN A 143 27.27 -2.87 -15.26
CA GLN A 143 28.24 -1.85 -15.68
C GLN A 143 29.48 -2.44 -16.36
N ALA A 144 29.59 -3.77 -16.41
CA ALA A 144 30.73 -4.44 -17.00
C ALA A 144 30.64 -4.47 -18.52
N VAL A 145 31.78 -4.20 -19.16
CA VAL A 145 31.95 -4.25 -20.62
C VAL A 145 32.91 -5.39 -20.97
N PRO A 146 32.93 -5.89 -22.22
CA PRO A 146 33.96 -6.82 -22.65
C PRO A 146 35.36 -6.27 -22.39
N PHE A 147 36.24 -7.07 -21.78
CA PHE A 147 37.66 -6.77 -21.74
C PHE A 147 38.23 -7.24 -23.07
N LEU A 148 38.49 -6.31 -23.98
CA LEU A 148 38.93 -6.61 -25.33
C LEU A 148 40.40 -7.01 -25.29
N ARG A 149 40.75 -8.02 -26.10
CA ARG A 149 42.12 -8.50 -26.30
C ARG A 149 42.47 -8.43 -27.79
N ALA A 150 43.71 -8.10 -28.12
CA ALA A 150 44.25 -8.22 -29.46
C ALA A 150 45.74 -8.58 -29.40
N PHE A 151 46.25 -9.22 -30.45
CA PHE A 151 47.64 -9.68 -30.51
C PHE A 151 48.35 -9.15 -31.76
N ASN A 152 49.58 -8.70 -31.61
CA ASN A 152 50.45 -8.33 -32.72
C ASN A 152 51.57 -9.36 -32.87
N ALA A 153 51.48 -10.23 -33.87
CA ALA A 153 52.46 -11.30 -34.07
C ALA A 153 53.85 -10.81 -34.50
N ALA A 154 53.99 -9.61 -35.05
CA ALA A 154 55.28 -9.06 -35.46
C ALA A 154 56.06 -8.49 -34.27
N LEU A 155 55.35 -7.94 -33.28
CA LEU A 155 55.92 -7.44 -32.03
C LEU A 155 55.96 -8.51 -30.94
N VAL A 156 55.11 -9.54 -31.06
CA VAL A 156 54.79 -10.52 -30.03
C VAL A 156 54.31 -9.79 -28.77
N ASP A 157 53.18 -9.09 -28.89
CA ASP A 157 52.59 -8.30 -27.82
C ASP A 157 51.07 -8.45 -27.76
N HIS A 158 50.54 -8.67 -26.56
CA HIS A 158 49.11 -8.67 -26.29
C HIS A 158 48.62 -7.33 -25.72
N PHE A 159 47.64 -6.75 -26.42
CA PHE A 159 46.95 -5.54 -26.00
C PHE A 159 45.57 -5.83 -25.40
N TYR A 160 45.31 -5.24 -24.24
CA TYR A 160 44.04 -5.30 -23.53
C TYR A 160 43.46 -3.92 -23.22
N THR A 161 42.14 -3.80 -23.36
CA THR A 161 41.42 -2.56 -23.05
C THR A 161 39.92 -2.80 -22.79
N SER A 162 39.30 -1.95 -21.97
CA SER A 162 37.84 -1.84 -21.85
C SER A 162 37.22 -0.88 -22.89
N GLY A 163 38.04 -0.11 -23.62
CA GLY A 163 37.60 0.92 -24.55
C GLY A 163 37.59 0.45 -26.00
N ALA A 164 36.45 0.57 -26.68
CA ALA A 164 36.34 0.24 -28.11
C ALA A 164 37.23 1.13 -29.01
N GLN A 165 37.44 2.39 -28.64
CA GLN A 165 38.32 3.30 -29.38
C GLN A 165 39.79 2.91 -29.26
N ASP A 166 40.23 2.55 -28.06
CA ASP A 166 41.58 2.01 -27.82
C ASP A 166 41.82 0.77 -28.68
N MET A 167 40.84 -0.14 -28.72
CA MET A 167 40.93 -1.34 -29.55
C MET A 167 40.99 -0.99 -31.05
N ALA A 168 40.18 -0.03 -31.52
CA ALA A 168 40.26 0.43 -32.91
C ALA A 168 41.63 1.04 -33.25
N ASN A 169 42.23 1.79 -32.32
CA ASN A 169 43.58 2.33 -32.49
C ASN A 169 44.64 1.22 -32.53
N ALA A 170 44.55 0.21 -31.66
CA ALA A 170 45.45 -0.94 -31.68
C ALA A 170 45.33 -1.71 -33.00
N VAL A 171 44.11 -1.92 -33.51
CA VAL A 171 43.91 -2.55 -34.83
C VAL A 171 44.55 -1.75 -35.95
N ALA A 172 44.46 -0.42 -35.92
CA ALA A 172 45.13 0.46 -36.90
C ALA A 172 46.67 0.37 -36.82
N LEU A 173 47.22 -0.06 -35.69
CA LEU A 173 48.64 -0.31 -35.45
C LEU A 173 49.07 -1.76 -35.74
N GLY A 174 48.17 -2.59 -36.29
CA GLY A 174 48.49 -3.96 -36.73
C GLY A 174 48.16 -5.07 -35.73
N TYR A 175 47.48 -4.76 -34.62
CA TYR A 175 46.97 -5.79 -33.72
C TYR A 175 45.75 -6.50 -34.32
N THR A 176 45.67 -7.81 -34.15
CA THR A 176 44.53 -8.63 -34.56
C THR A 176 43.65 -8.92 -33.35
N PRO A 177 42.36 -8.55 -33.35
CA PRO A 177 41.45 -8.83 -32.23
C PRO A 177 41.33 -10.33 -31.95
N GLU A 178 41.29 -10.66 -30.66
CA GLU A 178 41.14 -12.02 -30.15
C GLU A 178 39.90 -12.11 -29.23
N PRO A 179 39.44 -13.33 -28.89
CA PRO A 179 38.35 -13.48 -27.93
C PRO A 179 38.67 -12.79 -26.59
N SER A 180 37.69 -12.01 -26.12
CA SER A 180 37.75 -11.36 -24.81
C SER A 180 37.89 -12.39 -23.69
N PRO A 181 38.87 -12.24 -22.77
CA PRO A 181 38.99 -13.13 -21.62
C PRO A 181 37.84 -12.98 -20.62
N GLY A 182 37.04 -11.92 -20.68
CA GLY A 182 35.90 -11.75 -19.79
C GLY A 182 35.29 -10.36 -19.90
N ARG A 183 34.57 -9.97 -18.86
CA ARG A 183 34.05 -8.60 -18.71
C ARG A 183 34.72 -7.89 -17.54
N ILE A 184 35.07 -6.63 -17.76
CA ILE A 184 35.74 -5.72 -16.83
C ILE A 184 34.87 -4.47 -16.62
N PHE A 185 35.04 -3.74 -15.52
CA PHE A 185 34.34 -2.47 -15.33
C PHE A 185 35.13 -1.34 -16.00
N ALA A 186 34.49 -0.56 -16.86
CA ALA A 186 35.14 0.60 -17.49
C ALA A 186 35.38 1.75 -16.48
N ASN A 187 34.59 1.79 -15.40
CA ASN A 187 34.69 2.78 -14.33
C ASN A 187 34.78 2.06 -12.97
N GLN A 188 35.29 2.78 -11.96
CA GLN A 188 35.40 2.27 -10.60
C GLN A 188 34.01 1.92 -10.03
N VAL A 189 33.85 0.70 -9.54
CA VAL A 189 32.67 0.23 -8.80
C VAL A 189 33.04 -0.14 -7.36
N PRO A 190 32.07 -0.36 -6.45
CA PRO A 190 32.39 -0.86 -5.11
C PRO A 190 33.20 -2.15 -5.17
N ASN A 191 34.21 -2.26 -4.30
CA ASN A 191 35.12 -3.40 -4.16
C ASN A 191 35.99 -3.74 -5.38
N SER A 192 36.00 -2.93 -6.44
CA SER A 192 36.98 -3.09 -7.53
C SER A 192 38.28 -2.32 -7.25
N VAL A 193 39.34 -2.68 -7.95
CA VAL A 193 40.62 -1.97 -7.99
C VAL A 193 40.97 -1.64 -9.44
N PRO A 194 41.74 -0.56 -9.71
CA PRO A 194 42.23 -0.28 -11.04
C PRO A 194 43.14 -1.41 -11.53
N PHE A 195 43.06 -1.69 -12.82
CA PHE A 195 44.00 -2.54 -13.56
C PHE A 195 44.79 -1.63 -14.50
N PHE A 196 45.97 -1.23 -14.03
CA PHE A 196 46.83 -0.30 -14.74
C PHE A 196 47.41 -0.93 -15.99
N ARG A 197 47.61 -0.12 -17.03
CA ARG A 197 48.36 -0.48 -18.24
C ARG A 197 49.62 0.38 -18.29
N ALA A 198 50.74 -0.22 -18.65
CA ALA A 198 51.97 0.48 -18.93
C ALA A 198 52.61 -0.13 -20.18
N PHE A 199 53.31 0.69 -20.96
CA PHE A 199 53.95 0.26 -22.21
C PHE A 199 55.44 0.53 -22.17
N SER A 200 56.25 -0.35 -22.76
CA SER A 200 57.69 -0.12 -22.94
C SER A 200 58.04 -0.02 -24.42
N ASP A 201 58.53 1.15 -24.85
CA ASP A 201 59.07 1.34 -26.21
C ASP A 201 60.28 0.44 -26.50
N GLN A 202 61.05 0.08 -25.46
CA GLN A 202 62.24 -0.75 -25.57
C GLN A 202 61.89 -2.20 -25.89
N TRP A 203 60.83 -2.73 -25.28
CA TRP A 203 60.42 -4.13 -25.39
C TRP A 203 59.24 -4.32 -26.34
N HIS A 204 58.56 -3.24 -26.73
CA HIS A 204 57.31 -3.25 -27.48
C HIS A 204 56.21 -4.09 -26.81
N ASP A 205 56.18 -4.11 -25.46
CA ASP A 205 55.27 -4.91 -24.64
C ASP A 205 54.40 -4.04 -23.72
N HIS A 206 53.18 -4.53 -23.48
CA HIS A 206 52.25 -3.98 -22.48
C HIS A 206 52.23 -4.79 -21.17
N PHE A 207 52.54 -4.10 -20.08
CA PHE A 207 52.41 -4.62 -18.72
C PHE A 207 51.09 -4.20 -18.07
N TYR A 208 50.42 -5.17 -17.43
CA TYR A 208 49.19 -4.93 -16.68
C TYR A 208 49.25 -5.40 -15.22
N THR A 209 48.83 -4.55 -14.29
CA THR A 209 48.83 -4.88 -12.86
C THR A 209 47.75 -4.13 -12.09
N SER A 210 47.22 -4.76 -11.04
CA SER A 210 46.41 -4.08 -10.02
C SER A 210 47.23 -3.64 -8.80
N SER A 211 48.55 -3.93 -8.78
CA SER A 211 49.48 -3.52 -7.74
C SER A 211 50.10 -2.18 -8.10
N GLN A 212 49.78 -1.14 -7.32
CA GLN A 212 50.43 0.16 -7.46
C GLN A 212 51.95 0.07 -7.26
N ALA A 213 52.41 -0.84 -6.40
CA ALA A 213 53.84 -1.04 -6.16
C ALA A 213 54.54 -1.59 -7.41
N ASP A 214 53.94 -2.58 -8.08
CA ASP A 214 54.49 -3.19 -9.29
C ASP A 214 54.53 -2.17 -10.43
N LEU A 215 53.46 -1.36 -10.57
CA LEU A 215 53.43 -0.26 -11.54
C LEU A 215 54.55 0.74 -11.30
N ASN A 216 54.78 1.13 -10.04
CA ASN A 216 55.86 2.06 -9.68
C ASN A 216 57.24 1.48 -10.00
N VAL A 217 57.44 0.16 -9.82
CA VAL A 217 58.69 -0.52 -10.20
C VAL A 217 58.84 -0.55 -11.72
N ALA A 218 57.79 -0.89 -12.46
CA ALA A 218 57.81 -0.92 -13.92
C ALA A 218 58.23 0.44 -14.50
N ILE A 219 57.65 1.52 -13.98
CA ILE A 219 57.94 2.89 -14.44
C ILE A 219 59.31 3.38 -13.96
N GLY A 220 59.64 3.14 -12.69
CA GLY A 220 60.84 3.70 -12.08
C GLY A 220 62.13 2.95 -12.42
N GLN A 221 62.03 1.68 -12.83
CA GLN A 221 63.20 0.79 -12.95
C GLN A 221 63.24 -0.03 -14.24
N LEU A 222 62.10 -0.34 -14.86
CA LEU A 222 62.04 -1.29 -15.98
C LEU A 222 61.77 -0.63 -17.34
N GLY A 223 61.70 0.71 -17.39
CA GLY A 223 61.55 1.45 -18.65
C GLY A 223 60.14 1.40 -19.24
N TYR A 224 59.12 1.25 -18.39
CA TYR A 224 57.72 1.38 -18.80
C TYR A 224 57.21 2.80 -18.60
N HIS A 225 56.23 3.18 -19.41
CA HIS A 225 55.46 4.41 -19.26
C HIS A 225 54.02 4.06 -18.96
N GLN A 226 53.46 4.66 -17.91
CA GLN A 226 52.06 4.44 -17.58
C GLN A 226 51.15 4.98 -18.68
N GLU A 227 50.17 4.18 -19.06
CA GLU A 227 49.10 4.57 -19.96
C GLU A 227 47.77 4.72 -19.22
N ASN A 228 46.67 4.84 -19.96
CA ASN A 228 45.32 4.79 -19.41
C ASN A 228 45.06 3.48 -18.66
N THR A 229 44.32 3.55 -17.56
CA THR A 229 43.83 2.36 -16.85
C THR A 229 43.03 1.46 -17.79
N ALA A 230 43.40 0.19 -17.90
CA ALA A 230 42.75 -0.78 -18.80
C ALA A 230 41.29 -1.06 -18.39
N GLY A 231 41.01 -0.95 -17.10
CA GLY A 231 39.68 -1.02 -16.49
C GLY A 231 39.79 -1.27 -14.99
N PHE A 232 38.69 -1.69 -14.37
CA PHE A 232 38.62 -2.04 -12.96
C PHE A 232 38.12 -3.47 -12.80
N LEU A 233 38.78 -4.23 -11.92
CA LEU A 233 38.49 -5.65 -11.67
C LEU A 233 38.37 -5.92 -10.17
N TYR A 234 37.85 -7.08 -9.79
CA TYR A 234 37.81 -7.45 -8.38
C TYR A 234 39.17 -8.01 -7.91
N PRO A 235 39.70 -7.59 -6.76
CA PRO A 235 40.96 -8.12 -6.23
C PRO A 235 40.79 -9.52 -5.60
N SER A 236 39.55 -9.97 -5.40
CA SER A 236 39.21 -11.26 -4.79
C SER A 236 37.94 -11.85 -5.44
N PRO A 237 37.70 -13.18 -5.34
CA PRO A 237 36.52 -13.80 -5.93
C PRO A 237 35.24 -13.29 -5.28
N GLN A 238 34.40 -12.59 -6.05
CA GLN A 238 33.08 -12.10 -5.62
C GLN A 238 32.15 -11.94 -6.81
N CYS A 239 30.83 -11.91 -6.57
CA CYS A 239 29.82 -11.67 -7.61
C CYS A 239 29.96 -12.58 -8.85
N GLY A 240 30.37 -13.85 -8.65
CA GLY A 240 30.56 -14.82 -9.73
C GLY A 240 31.79 -14.56 -10.61
N ALA A 241 32.69 -13.66 -10.22
CA ALA A 241 33.92 -13.38 -10.94
C ALA A 241 34.90 -14.57 -10.89
N ILE A 242 35.60 -14.77 -12.01
CA ILE A 242 36.53 -15.86 -12.27
C ILE A 242 37.97 -15.31 -12.38
N PRO A 243 38.99 -16.11 -12.04
CA PRO A 243 40.37 -15.63 -12.02
C PRO A 243 40.86 -15.24 -13.42
N LEU A 244 41.56 -14.11 -13.49
CA LEU A 244 42.38 -13.69 -14.62
C LEU A 244 43.82 -14.16 -14.35
N PHE A 245 44.24 -15.19 -15.05
CA PHE A 245 45.59 -15.73 -14.99
C PHE A 245 46.55 -14.80 -15.72
N ARG A 246 47.70 -14.51 -15.10
CA ARG A 246 48.86 -13.88 -15.75
C ARG A 246 49.86 -14.96 -16.12
N LEU A 247 50.26 -14.93 -17.37
CA LEU A 247 51.35 -15.72 -17.91
C LEU A 247 52.36 -14.77 -18.54
N VAL A 248 53.60 -15.20 -18.64
CA VAL A 248 54.70 -14.40 -19.21
C VAL A 248 55.57 -15.30 -20.05
N ASN A 249 56.16 -14.75 -21.09
CA ASN A 249 57.18 -15.36 -21.90
C ASN A 249 58.43 -14.49 -21.84
N ASP A 250 59.39 -14.85 -20.97
CA ASP A 250 60.61 -14.04 -20.76
C ASP A 250 61.45 -13.86 -22.03
N GLN A 251 61.39 -14.83 -22.95
CA GLN A 251 62.18 -14.78 -24.20
C GLN A 251 61.54 -13.85 -25.23
N ALA A 252 60.21 -13.81 -25.28
CA ALA A 252 59.45 -12.92 -26.15
C ALA A 252 59.19 -11.55 -25.51
N HIS A 253 59.44 -11.40 -24.21
CA HIS A 253 59.10 -10.23 -23.41
C HIS A 253 57.60 -9.91 -23.32
N ASP A 254 56.72 -10.89 -23.59
CA ASP A 254 55.27 -10.71 -23.64
C ASP A 254 54.56 -11.21 -22.38
N LEU A 255 53.46 -10.53 -22.04
CA LEU A 255 52.53 -10.93 -20.99
C LEU A 255 51.16 -11.32 -21.55
N PHE A 256 50.69 -12.51 -21.18
CA PHE A 256 49.42 -13.05 -21.60
C PHE A 256 48.44 -13.16 -20.41
N TYR A 257 47.22 -12.63 -20.58
CA TYR A 257 46.18 -12.62 -19.56
C TYR A 257 44.92 -13.33 -20.05
N THR A 258 44.52 -14.40 -19.36
CA THR A 258 43.33 -15.18 -19.73
C THR A 258 42.55 -15.67 -18.52
N THR A 259 41.23 -15.83 -18.66
CA THR A 259 40.41 -16.56 -17.68
C THR A 259 40.23 -18.04 -18.04
N SER A 260 40.64 -18.44 -19.24
CA SER A 260 40.57 -19.82 -19.71
C SER A 260 41.69 -20.65 -19.11
N ALA A 261 41.32 -21.61 -18.27
CA ALA A 261 42.28 -22.60 -17.77
C ALA A 261 42.93 -23.40 -18.91
N ALA A 262 42.18 -23.66 -19.99
CA ALA A 262 42.71 -24.37 -21.15
C ALA A 262 43.76 -23.56 -21.93
N GLU A 263 43.57 -22.24 -22.10
CA GLU A 263 44.61 -21.37 -22.69
C GLU A 263 45.83 -21.31 -21.79
N ARG A 264 45.65 -21.14 -20.47
CA ARG A 264 46.76 -21.14 -19.50
C ARG A 264 47.57 -22.44 -19.57
N ASP A 265 46.89 -23.59 -19.49
CA ASP A 265 47.54 -24.91 -19.45
C ASP A 265 48.14 -25.30 -20.81
N GLY A 266 47.60 -24.76 -21.91
CA GLY A 266 48.05 -24.99 -23.28
C GLY A 266 49.13 -24.03 -23.78
N ALA A 267 49.49 -22.97 -23.04
CA ALA A 267 50.44 -21.95 -23.50
C ALA A 267 51.92 -22.33 -23.31
N GLY A 268 52.22 -23.38 -22.54
CA GLY A 268 53.59 -23.84 -22.26
C GLY A 268 54.43 -24.13 -23.52
N PRO A 269 53.91 -24.83 -24.55
CA PRO A 269 54.62 -25.04 -25.81
C PRO A 269 54.99 -23.74 -26.57
N ALA A 270 54.28 -22.64 -26.31
CA ALA A 270 54.58 -21.32 -26.86
C ALA A 270 55.55 -20.51 -25.97
N GLY A 271 56.07 -21.10 -24.89
CA GLY A 271 57.06 -20.47 -24.00
C GLY A 271 56.48 -19.70 -22.82
N TYR A 272 55.16 -19.72 -22.60
CA TYR A 272 54.54 -19.00 -21.50
C TYR A 272 54.55 -19.80 -20.20
N HIS A 273 54.90 -19.16 -19.09
CA HIS A 273 54.78 -19.69 -17.73
C HIS A 273 53.73 -18.94 -16.93
N PHE A 274 52.95 -19.69 -16.15
CA PHE A 274 51.95 -19.12 -15.25
C PHE A 274 52.61 -18.47 -14.03
N GLU A 275 52.28 -17.20 -13.78
CA GLU A 275 52.83 -16.43 -12.66
C GLU A 275 51.84 -16.18 -11.52
N GLY A 276 50.55 -16.33 -11.77
CA GLY A 276 49.54 -16.13 -10.74
C GLY A 276 48.26 -15.49 -11.25
N ILE A 277 47.43 -15.04 -10.31
CA ILE A 277 46.15 -14.40 -10.60
C ILE A 277 46.36 -12.88 -10.53
N ALA A 278 46.12 -12.20 -11.65
CA ALA A 278 46.18 -10.74 -11.74
C ALA A 278 44.94 -10.04 -11.17
N GLY A 279 43.83 -10.77 -11.03
CA GLY A 279 42.56 -10.25 -10.58
C GLY A 279 41.40 -11.18 -10.92
N TYR A 280 40.17 -10.70 -10.77
CA TYR A 280 38.97 -11.46 -11.09
C TYR A 280 38.04 -10.66 -12.00
N LEU A 281 37.71 -11.25 -13.16
CA LEU A 281 36.79 -10.70 -14.15
C LEU A 281 35.43 -11.37 -14.04
N LEU A 282 34.39 -10.69 -14.49
CA LEU A 282 33.11 -11.35 -14.69
C LEU A 282 33.22 -12.29 -15.91
N PRO A 283 32.53 -13.44 -15.91
CA PRO A 283 32.53 -14.35 -17.04
C PRO A 283 32.17 -13.63 -18.35
N PRO A 284 32.68 -14.11 -19.50
CA PRO A 284 32.20 -13.67 -20.82
C PRO A 284 30.66 -13.73 -20.90
N ALA A 285 30.07 -12.87 -21.73
CA ALA A 285 28.62 -12.86 -21.98
C ALA A 285 28.14 -14.10 -22.74
#